data_AF-A0A3D3MLU0-F1
#
_entry.id   AF-A0A3D3MLU0-F1
#
_cell.length_a   1.000
_cell.length_b   1.000
_cell.length_c   1.000
_cell.angle_alpha   90.00
_cell.angle_beta   90.00
_cell.angle_gamma   90.00
#
_symmetry.space_group_name_H-M   'P 1'
#
loop_
_entity.id
_entity.type
_entity.pdbx_description
1 polymer ?
#
loop_
_entity_poly.entity_id
_entity_poly.type
_entity_poly.pdbx_seq_one_letter_code
_entity_poly.pdbx_strand_id
1 'polypeptide(L)'
;MIKRKLMMVERIMYVDPETPVNCIFAAKIKGELPEQNFRTALEKIQQKHALLRVVIDSKSEKYPFFKEEKDIAPIPLRIVERKTDDDWLTESQKEWKILFEEEKTPLARVVWVIGQDVSEVFWTIPHCISDGTTGVTLMKELLQLLDDPALELEPYEAFTSVDEFLPSNFNVKTKKFKAKLYLTFARFFFMLQQKSKKRNLGKDYVLHQKLDKATTSQITERCKANGVSVHALLCSAFMQAFQEVKGKDAKGKVISPVDVRHFIPEIKEDHLFAFAPTVDLAIKKGSSDLLNNAKQIKEDLVQKIGKMEARELLWMGEQMHPIVDRMISMLKSSNGGHDVTLSNMGRINIPNDYKNFSVETIFSPTVAFPWLNSNTLVTSTYNHQMDFIFLSNEDFLPKAEAATIKEKAIALMTTS
;
A
#
# COMPACT_ATOMS: atom_id res chain seq x y z
N MET A 1 -12.70 20.02 13.64
CA MET A 1 -13.73 19.24 12.92
C MET A 1 -13.30 19.09 11.47
N ILE A 2 -12.98 17.88 11.03
CA ILE A 2 -12.55 17.61 9.65
C ILE A 2 -13.76 17.67 8.72
N LYS A 3 -13.70 18.57 7.73
CA LYS A 3 -14.51 18.50 6.51
C LYS A 3 -13.58 18.79 5.34
N ARG A 4 -13.05 17.74 4.71
CA ARG A 4 -12.01 17.85 3.68
C ARG A 4 -12.36 17.00 2.48
N LYS A 5 -12.45 17.62 1.31
CA LYS A 5 -12.56 16.91 0.01
C LYS A 5 -11.43 15.88 -0.09
N LEU A 6 -11.76 14.65 -0.51
CA LEU A 6 -10.73 13.65 -0.78
C LEU A 6 -9.77 14.23 -1.82
N MET A 7 -8.48 14.14 -1.56
CA MET A 7 -7.44 14.49 -2.51
C MET A 7 -7.61 13.67 -3.79
N MET A 8 -7.07 14.14 -4.90
CA MET A 8 -7.16 13.39 -6.17
C MET A 8 -6.69 11.93 -6.02
N VAL A 9 -5.60 11.70 -5.28
CA VAL A 9 -5.03 10.36 -5.05
C VAL A 9 -5.90 9.50 -4.13
N GLU A 10 -6.48 10.09 -3.08
CA GLU A 10 -7.44 9.43 -2.20
C GLU A 10 -8.70 9.03 -3.00
N ARG A 11 -9.17 9.89 -3.92
CA ARG A 11 -10.30 9.55 -4.81
C ARG A 11 -9.99 8.41 -5.77
N ILE A 12 -8.76 8.33 -6.29
CA ILE A 12 -8.34 7.20 -7.11
C ILE A 12 -8.43 5.91 -6.29
N MET A 13 -7.98 5.91 -5.04
CA MET A 13 -8.04 4.73 -4.17
C MET A 13 -9.43 4.47 -3.57
N TYR A 14 -10.29 5.48 -3.47
CA TYR A 14 -11.69 5.32 -3.10
C TYR A 14 -12.50 4.71 -4.24
N VAL A 15 -12.14 5.03 -5.49
CA VAL A 15 -12.77 4.54 -6.72
C VAL A 15 -14.22 5.02 -6.86
N ASP A 16 -15.14 4.39 -6.13
CA ASP A 16 -16.58 4.64 -6.08
C ASP A 16 -17.14 3.93 -4.81
N PRO A 17 -18.38 4.21 -4.37
CA PRO A 17 -18.95 3.60 -3.17
C PRO A 17 -19.11 2.06 -3.22
N GLU A 18 -19.00 1.46 -4.40
CA GLU A 18 -19.30 0.04 -4.65
C GLU A 18 -18.05 -0.80 -4.89
N THR A 19 -16.88 -0.18 -5.03
CA THR A 19 -15.61 -0.87 -5.30
C THR A 19 -14.69 -0.82 -4.07
N PRO A 20 -14.48 -1.94 -3.36
CA PRO A 20 -13.56 -1.96 -2.23
C PRO A 20 -12.10 -1.92 -2.71
N VAL A 21 -11.28 -1.16 -1.99
CA VAL A 21 -9.81 -1.17 -2.11
C VAL A 21 -9.24 -1.21 -0.70
N ASN A 22 -9.34 -2.36 -0.06
CA ASN A 22 -8.92 -2.53 1.33
C ASN A 22 -7.49 -3.07 1.40
N CYS A 23 -6.65 -2.42 2.20
CA CYS A 23 -5.33 -2.87 2.59
C CYS A 23 -5.42 -3.65 3.90
N ILE A 24 -4.81 -4.84 3.92
CA ILE A 24 -4.75 -5.69 5.10
C ILE A 24 -3.33 -5.73 5.63
N PHE A 25 -3.14 -5.40 6.91
CA PHE A 25 -1.82 -5.44 7.57
C PHE A 25 -1.88 -6.37 8.77
N ALA A 26 -1.10 -7.46 8.75
CA ALA A 26 -1.26 -8.59 9.65
C ALA A 26 -0.01 -8.90 10.47
N ALA A 27 -0.21 -9.36 11.70
CA ALA A 27 0.82 -9.86 12.60
C ALA A 27 0.44 -11.24 13.13
N LYS A 28 1.42 -12.14 13.27
CA LYS A 28 1.31 -13.40 14.00
C LYS A 28 1.94 -13.21 15.37
N ILE A 29 1.18 -13.52 16.40
CA ILE A 29 1.50 -13.24 17.80
C ILE A 29 1.44 -14.56 18.55
N LYS A 30 2.47 -14.83 19.36
CA LYS A 30 2.53 -15.96 20.28
C LYS A 30 2.34 -15.46 21.71
N GLY A 31 1.38 -16.05 22.41
CA GLY A 31 0.97 -15.65 23.75
C GLY A 31 -0.52 -15.32 23.82
N GLU A 32 -1.00 -15.09 25.03
CA GLU A 32 -2.41 -14.77 25.29
C GLU A 32 -2.65 -13.27 25.14
N LEU A 33 -3.73 -12.91 24.44
CA LEU A 33 -4.16 -11.53 24.27
C LEU A 33 -5.52 -11.36 24.93
N PRO A 34 -5.65 -10.61 26.03
CA PRO A 34 -6.94 -10.36 26.65
C PRO A 34 -7.87 -9.56 25.72
N GLU A 35 -9.10 -10.03 25.46
CA GLU A 35 -10.07 -9.30 24.61
C GLU A 35 -10.30 -7.86 25.11
N GLN A 36 -10.34 -7.67 26.42
CA GLN A 36 -10.55 -6.35 27.02
C GLN A 36 -9.48 -5.34 26.59
N ASN A 37 -8.23 -5.78 26.38
CA ASN A 37 -7.15 -4.90 25.94
C ASN A 37 -7.38 -4.40 24.51
N PHE A 38 -8.02 -5.20 23.64
CA PHE A 38 -8.40 -4.73 22.31
C PHE A 38 -9.38 -3.57 22.37
N ARG A 39 -10.41 -3.64 23.22
CA ARG A 39 -11.40 -2.56 23.32
C ARG A 39 -10.75 -1.23 23.66
N THR A 40 -9.91 -1.23 24.70
CA THR A 40 -9.16 -0.04 25.13
C THR A 40 -8.17 0.42 24.05
N ALA A 41 -7.44 -0.52 23.42
CA ALA A 41 -6.47 -0.19 22.39
C ALA A 41 -7.12 0.49 21.18
N LEU A 42 -8.20 -0.12 20.66
CA LEU A 42 -8.91 0.38 19.49
C LEU A 42 -9.56 1.75 19.76
N GLU A 43 -10.11 1.97 20.96
CA GLU A 43 -10.62 3.28 21.37
C GLU A 43 -9.51 4.34 21.35
N LYS A 44 -8.37 4.09 22.00
CA LYS A 44 -7.25 5.05 22.05
C LYS A 44 -6.69 5.37 20.67
N ILE A 45 -6.51 4.36 19.82
CA ILE A 45 -6.05 4.53 18.43
C ILE A 45 -7.07 5.36 17.62
N GLN A 46 -8.36 5.09 17.79
CA GLN A 46 -9.42 5.87 17.13
C GLN A 46 -9.45 7.34 17.60
N GLN A 47 -9.16 7.60 18.88
CA GLN A 47 -9.05 8.97 19.41
C GLN A 47 -7.78 9.70 18.94
N LYS A 48 -6.65 8.99 18.81
CA LYS A 48 -5.43 9.57 18.26
C LYS A 48 -5.61 10.03 16.81
N HIS A 49 -6.20 9.17 15.98
CA HIS A 49 -6.19 9.36 14.53
C HIS A 49 -7.51 9.87 13.98
N ALA A 50 -7.52 11.13 13.55
CA ALA A 50 -8.74 11.76 13.08
C ALA A 50 -9.36 11.10 11.83
N LEU A 51 -8.56 10.47 10.95
CA LEU A 51 -9.06 9.69 9.81
C LEU A 51 -9.81 8.41 10.21
N LEU A 52 -9.71 7.96 11.46
CA LEU A 52 -10.52 6.87 12.01
C LEU A 52 -11.83 7.37 12.64
N ARG A 53 -12.08 8.69 12.57
CA ARG A 53 -13.31 9.35 13.04
C ARG A 53 -14.08 10.03 11.90
N VAL A 54 -13.77 9.71 10.66
CA VAL A 54 -14.47 10.27 9.49
C VAL A 54 -15.29 9.22 8.77
N VAL A 55 -16.34 9.68 8.10
CA VAL A 55 -17.07 8.97 7.05
C VAL A 55 -16.81 9.64 5.70
N ILE A 56 -17.02 8.93 4.60
CA ILE A 56 -16.94 9.48 3.25
C ILE A 56 -18.36 9.88 2.81
N ASP A 57 -18.57 11.18 2.59
CA ASP A 57 -19.78 11.67 1.95
C ASP A 57 -19.53 11.86 0.46
N SER A 58 -20.16 11.02 -0.36
CA SER A 58 -20.09 11.07 -1.81
C SER A 58 -21.37 11.59 -2.48
N LYS A 59 -22.35 12.06 -1.69
CA LYS A 59 -23.70 12.40 -2.19
C LYS A 59 -24.03 13.89 -2.09
N SER A 60 -23.51 14.58 -1.07
CA SER A 60 -23.93 15.98 -0.82
C SER A 60 -23.19 17.03 -1.64
N GLU A 61 -22.02 16.69 -2.19
CA GLU A 61 -21.17 17.60 -2.97
C GLU A 61 -20.75 16.96 -4.30
N LYS A 62 -20.22 17.78 -5.22
CA LYS A 62 -19.75 17.30 -6.53
C LYS A 62 -18.66 16.22 -6.45
N TYR A 63 -17.80 16.28 -5.43
CA TYR A 63 -16.71 15.34 -5.19
C TYR A 63 -16.79 14.83 -3.76
N PRO A 64 -16.37 13.57 -3.51
CA PRO A 64 -16.43 12.99 -2.18
C PRO A 64 -15.53 13.75 -1.20
N PHE A 65 -15.95 13.80 0.07
CA PHE A 65 -15.18 14.41 1.16
C PHE A 65 -15.21 13.55 2.42
N PHE A 66 -14.14 13.63 3.20
CA PHE A 66 -14.12 13.17 4.58
C PHE A 66 -14.90 14.15 5.44
N LYS A 67 -15.79 13.59 6.25
CA LYS A 67 -16.59 14.31 7.23
C LYS A 67 -16.38 13.65 8.58
N GLU A 68 -15.89 14.41 9.56
CA GLU A 68 -15.81 13.93 10.94
C GLU A 68 -17.21 13.65 11.48
N GLU A 69 -17.37 12.47 12.09
CA GLU A 69 -18.60 12.03 12.71
C GLU A 69 -18.42 12.07 14.23
N LYS A 70 -19.27 12.84 14.91
CA LYS A 70 -19.12 13.09 16.36
C LYS A 70 -19.46 11.84 17.17
N ASP A 71 -20.50 11.14 16.74
CA ASP A 71 -21.01 9.93 17.39
C ASP A 71 -20.59 8.70 16.57
N ILE A 72 -19.31 8.65 16.18
CA ILE A 72 -18.80 7.53 15.40
C ILE A 72 -18.75 6.27 16.24
N ALA A 73 -19.14 5.14 15.65
CA ALA A 73 -19.06 3.85 16.32
C ALA A 73 -17.59 3.46 16.60
N PRO A 74 -17.34 2.62 17.63
CA PRO A 74 -16.03 2.04 17.86
C PRO A 74 -15.54 1.24 16.65
N ILE A 75 -14.21 1.16 16.47
CA ILE A 75 -13.60 0.26 15.49
C ILE A 75 -14.06 -1.19 15.74
N PRO A 76 -14.71 -1.86 14.78
CA PRO A 76 -15.19 -3.22 14.98
C PRO A 76 -14.03 -4.21 15.15
N LEU A 77 -14.17 -5.11 16.13
CA LEU A 77 -13.32 -6.28 16.31
C LEU A 77 -14.10 -7.55 15.96
N ARG A 78 -13.63 -8.30 14.97
CA ARG A 78 -14.19 -9.59 14.57
C ARG A 78 -13.27 -10.72 15.03
N ILE A 79 -13.77 -11.59 15.89
CA ILE A 79 -13.01 -12.75 16.40
C ILE A 79 -13.37 -13.99 15.59
N VAL A 80 -12.37 -14.74 15.16
CA VAL A 80 -12.52 -15.98 14.38
C VAL A 80 -11.62 -17.05 14.98
N GLU A 81 -12.13 -18.26 15.17
CA GLU A 81 -11.31 -19.39 15.62
C GLU A 81 -10.26 -19.78 14.56
N ARG A 82 -9.02 -19.92 15.01
CA ARG A 82 -7.90 -20.43 14.23
C ARG A 82 -7.94 -21.95 14.14
N LYS A 83 -7.97 -22.47 12.92
CA LYS A 83 -7.97 -23.89 12.56
C LYS A 83 -6.68 -24.29 11.85
N THR A 84 -6.12 -23.41 11.03
CA THR A 84 -4.90 -23.65 10.25
C THR A 84 -3.98 -22.43 10.22
N ASP A 85 -2.74 -22.64 9.78
CA ASP A 85 -1.76 -21.56 9.58
C ASP A 85 -2.08 -20.63 8.40
N ASP A 86 -3.04 -21.00 7.54
CA ASP A 86 -3.46 -20.22 6.37
C ASP A 86 -4.78 -19.45 6.60
N ASP A 87 -5.38 -19.57 7.79
CA ASP A 87 -6.67 -18.94 8.08
C ASP A 87 -6.58 -17.41 8.06
N TRP A 88 -5.47 -16.83 8.50
CA TRP A 88 -5.24 -15.38 8.41
C TRP A 88 -5.30 -14.89 6.96
N LEU A 89 -4.75 -15.67 6.01
CA LEU A 89 -4.73 -15.33 4.60
C LEU A 89 -6.14 -15.48 4.00
N THR A 90 -6.86 -16.54 4.38
CA THR A 90 -8.25 -16.76 3.97
C THR A 90 -9.15 -15.63 4.47
N GLU A 91 -9.03 -15.23 5.73
CA GLU A 91 -9.80 -14.11 6.31
C GLU A 91 -9.38 -12.76 5.71
N SER A 92 -8.09 -12.55 5.43
CA SER A 92 -7.59 -11.38 4.72
C SER A 92 -8.23 -11.22 3.33
N GLN A 93 -8.34 -12.32 2.57
CA GLN A 93 -8.99 -12.32 1.26
C GLN A 93 -10.50 -12.04 1.31
N LYS A 94 -11.18 -12.43 2.42
CA LYS A 94 -12.58 -12.05 2.65
C LYS A 94 -12.69 -10.54 2.85
N GLU A 95 -11.81 -9.97 3.67
CA GLU A 95 -11.81 -8.54 3.99
C GLU A 95 -11.51 -7.62 2.80
N TRP A 96 -10.79 -8.10 1.77
CA TRP A 96 -10.61 -7.33 0.52
C TRP A 96 -11.92 -6.88 -0.12
N LYS A 97 -13.00 -7.64 0.07
CA LYS A 97 -14.26 -7.46 -0.66
C LYS A 97 -15.36 -6.80 0.15
N ILE A 98 -15.17 -6.66 1.46
CA ILE A 98 -16.20 -6.12 2.35
C ILE A 98 -16.12 -4.59 2.32
N LEU A 99 -17.21 -3.96 1.89
CA LEU A 99 -17.37 -2.52 1.85
C LEU A 99 -17.60 -1.95 3.26
N PHE A 100 -17.31 -0.65 3.41
CA PHE A 100 -17.60 0.12 4.63
C PHE A 100 -18.91 0.89 4.43
N GLU A 101 -20.05 0.18 4.46
CA GLU A 101 -21.37 0.73 4.10
C GLU A 101 -22.18 1.21 5.31
N GLU A 102 -21.86 0.70 6.51
CA GLU A 102 -22.62 0.99 7.71
C GLU A 102 -22.50 2.46 8.12
N GLU A 103 -23.64 3.10 8.38
CA GLU A 103 -23.66 4.50 8.77
C GLU A 103 -22.91 4.72 10.09
N LYS A 104 -22.15 5.82 10.15
CA LYS A 104 -21.36 6.23 11.32
C LYS A 104 -20.35 5.17 11.79
N THR A 105 -19.87 4.30 10.90
CA THR A 105 -18.77 3.38 11.21
C THR A 105 -17.42 3.94 10.75
N PRO A 106 -16.32 3.63 11.47
CA PRO A 106 -15.00 4.08 11.09
C PRO A 106 -14.50 3.35 9.84
N LEU A 107 -13.64 4.01 9.07
CA LEU A 107 -12.94 3.44 7.93
C LEU A 107 -11.79 2.48 8.36
N ALA A 108 -12.01 1.66 9.38
CA ALA A 108 -11.10 0.62 9.81
C ALA A 108 -11.85 -0.50 10.52
N ARG A 109 -11.37 -1.73 10.38
CA ARG A 109 -11.84 -2.92 11.10
C ARG A 109 -10.64 -3.75 11.54
N VAL A 110 -10.79 -4.49 12.63
CA VAL A 110 -9.78 -5.45 13.10
C VAL A 110 -10.36 -6.85 13.11
N VAL A 111 -9.57 -7.80 12.63
CA VAL A 111 -9.88 -9.22 12.74
C VAL A 111 -8.83 -9.87 13.64
N TRP A 112 -9.28 -10.67 14.58
CA TRP A 112 -8.44 -11.48 15.45
C TRP A 112 -8.76 -12.96 15.20
N VAL A 113 -7.85 -13.62 14.49
CA VAL A 113 -7.86 -15.06 14.27
C VAL A 113 -7.20 -15.70 15.48
N ILE A 114 -8.02 -16.12 16.45
CA ILE A 114 -7.58 -16.55 17.77
C ILE A 114 -7.26 -18.04 17.79
N GLY A 115 -6.05 -18.39 18.20
CA GLY A 115 -5.65 -19.76 18.53
C GLY A 115 -5.19 -19.89 19.98
N GLN A 116 -4.90 -21.11 20.41
CA GLN A 116 -4.53 -21.41 21.80
C GLN A 116 -3.18 -20.77 22.20
N ASP A 117 -2.13 -21.03 21.42
CA ASP A 117 -0.79 -20.49 21.69
C ASP A 117 -0.40 -19.33 20.76
N VAL A 118 -1.03 -19.31 19.59
CA VAL A 118 -0.69 -18.40 18.48
C VAL A 118 -1.96 -17.86 17.88
N SER A 119 -1.98 -16.55 17.68
CA SER A 119 -3.07 -15.82 17.04
C SER A 119 -2.53 -14.96 15.91
N GLU A 120 -3.36 -14.66 14.94
CA GLU A 120 -3.11 -13.62 13.95
C GLU A 120 -4.07 -12.45 14.16
N VAL A 121 -3.55 -11.23 14.12
CA VAL A 121 -4.34 -10.01 14.24
C VAL A 121 -4.06 -9.15 13.04
N PHE A 122 -5.09 -8.58 12.43
CA PHE A 122 -4.88 -7.70 11.29
C PHE A 122 -5.88 -6.55 11.19
N TRP A 123 -5.34 -5.43 10.72
CA TRP A 123 -6.08 -4.26 10.33
C TRP A 123 -6.62 -4.41 8.92
N THR A 124 -7.87 -3.99 8.70
CA THR A 124 -8.50 -3.82 7.39
C THR A 124 -8.83 -2.34 7.23
N ILE A 125 -8.20 -1.67 6.26
CA ILE A 125 -8.28 -0.22 6.09
C ILE A 125 -8.45 0.11 4.61
N PRO A 126 -9.42 0.96 4.21
CA PRO A 126 -9.50 1.46 2.85
C PRO A 126 -8.23 2.22 2.46
N HIS A 127 -7.67 1.90 1.30
CA HIS A 127 -6.43 2.48 0.80
C HIS A 127 -6.54 4.01 0.58
N CYS A 128 -7.75 4.57 0.54
CA CYS A 128 -7.99 6.01 0.48
C CYS A 128 -7.67 6.77 1.79
N ILE A 129 -7.39 6.08 2.90
CA ILE A 129 -6.89 6.69 4.15
C ILE A 129 -5.57 6.10 4.65
N SER A 130 -4.99 5.13 3.91
CA SER A 130 -3.78 4.42 4.33
C SER A 130 -2.73 4.30 3.23
N ASP A 131 -1.47 4.35 3.65
CA ASP A 131 -0.28 3.91 2.92
C ASP A 131 0.42 2.79 3.71
N GLY A 132 1.59 2.35 3.26
CA GLY A 132 2.36 1.31 3.95
C GLY A 132 2.74 1.71 5.37
N THR A 133 3.12 2.97 5.58
CA THR A 133 3.52 3.50 6.89
C THR A 133 2.35 3.56 7.86
N THR A 134 1.14 3.93 7.39
CA THR A 134 -0.11 3.83 8.17
C THR A 134 -0.30 2.42 8.74
N GLY A 135 -0.12 1.36 7.93
CA GLY A 135 -0.26 -0.01 8.40
C GLY A 135 0.73 -0.37 9.51
N VAL A 136 2.00 0.03 9.36
CA VAL A 136 3.04 -0.18 10.38
C VAL A 136 2.72 0.56 11.66
N THR A 137 2.33 1.83 11.57
CA THR A 137 1.97 2.67 12.71
C THR A 137 0.82 2.07 13.50
N LEU A 138 -0.29 1.74 12.84
CA LEU A 138 -1.46 1.18 13.51
C LEU A 138 -1.19 -0.19 14.14
N MET A 139 -0.38 -1.02 13.50
CA MET A 139 0.03 -2.30 14.09
C MET A 139 0.93 -2.10 15.31
N LYS A 140 1.92 -1.19 15.21
CA LYS A 140 2.81 -0.87 16.32
C LYS A 140 2.03 -0.38 17.54
N GLU A 141 1.13 0.57 17.34
CA GLU A 141 0.31 1.13 18.43
C GLU A 141 -0.64 0.10 19.02
N LEU A 142 -1.27 -0.74 18.18
CA LEU A 142 -2.11 -1.84 18.66
C LEU A 142 -1.32 -2.78 19.56
N LEU A 143 -0.14 -3.24 19.13
CA LEU A 143 0.70 -4.14 19.93
C LEU A 143 1.16 -3.47 21.24
N GLN A 144 1.56 -2.19 21.20
CA GLN A 144 1.95 -1.46 22.41
C GLN A 144 0.81 -1.35 23.42
N LEU A 145 -0.41 -1.07 22.97
CA LEU A 145 -1.59 -0.94 23.82
C LEU A 145 -2.14 -2.29 24.30
N LEU A 146 -1.96 -3.36 23.52
CA LEU A 146 -2.27 -4.72 23.96
C LEU A 146 -1.35 -5.16 25.11
N ASP A 147 -0.10 -4.70 25.12
CA ASP A 147 0.86 -4.99 26.19
C ASP A 147 0.72 -4.05 27.40
N ASP A 148 0.45 -2.77 27.16
CA ASP A 148 0.27 -1.74 28.17
C ASP A 148 -0.97 -0.86 27.86
N PRO A 149 -2.17 -1.26 28.34
CA PRO A 149 -3.39 -0.49 28.12
C PRO A 149 -3.37 0.91 28.76
N ALA A 150 -2.44 1.17 29.70
CA ALA A 150 -2.26 2.47 30.32
C ALA A 150 -1.42 3.43 29.47
N LEU A 151 -0.79 2.97 28.39
CA LEU A 151 -0.07 3.84 27.45
C LEU A 151 -1.02 4.89 26.86
N GLU A 152 -0.62 6.16 26.92
CA GLU A 152 -1.37 7.25 26.29
C GLU A 152 -0.85 7.53 24.89
N LEU A 153 -1.78 7.84 23.99
CA LEU A 153 -1.54 8.13 22.60
C LEU A 153 -1.90 9.60 22.33
N GLU A 154 -0.89 10.43 22.08
CA GLU A 154 -1.09 11.86 21.82
C GLU A 154 -1.72 12.08 20.43
N PRO A 155 -2.91 12.71 20.34
CA PRO A 155 -3.51 13.08 19.07
C PRO A 155 -2.68 14.14 18.34
N TYR A 156 -2.87 14.23 17.02
CA TYR A 156 -2.29 15.29 16.19
C TYR A 156 -3.35 16.02 15.40
N GLU A 157 -3.03 17.26 15.00
CA GLU A 157 -3.90 18.04 14.14
C GLU A 157 -3.86 17.49 12.70
N ALA A 158 -5.03 17.16 12.18
CA ALA A 158 -5.15 16.72 10.80
C ALA A 158 -5.09 17.92 9.85
N PHE A 159 -4.33 17.78 8.77
CA PHE A 159 -4.29 18.80 7.71
C PHE A 159 -5.67 18.99 7.06
N THR A 160 -5.98 20.22 6.68
CA THR A 160 -7.26 20.61 6.07
C THR A 160 -7.14 20.84 4.56
N SER A 161 -5.95 21.22 4.08
CA SER A 161 -5.65 21.41 2.66
C SER A 161 -4.23 20.99 2.32
N VAL A 162 -4.01 20.53 1.08
CA VAL A 162 -2.66 20.30 0.55
C VAL A 162 -1.83 21.59 0.47
N ASP A 163 -2.50 22.76 0.51
CA ASP A 163 -1.84 24.06 0.53
C ASP A 163 -0.96 24.24 1.78
N GLU A 164 -1.26 23.54 2.88
CA GLU A 164 -0.45 23.54 4.10
C GLU A 164 0.94 22.95 3.90
N PHE A 165 1.11 22.09 2.88
CA PHE A 165 2.41 21.52 2.53
C PHE A 165 3.17 22.34 1.49
N LEU A 166 2.67 23.49 1.04
CA LEU A 166 3.39 24.28 0.05
C LEU A 166 4.52 25.08 0.70
N PRO A 167 5.69 25.19 0.05
CA PRO A 167 6.75 26.05 0.54
C PRO A 167 6.31 27.52 0.41
N SER A 168 6.84 28.39 1.28
CA SER A 168 6.48 29.83 1.32
C SER A 168 6.75 30.58 0.01
N ASN A 169 7.67 30.10 -0.82
CA ASN A 169 8.01 30.67 -2.13
C ASN A 169 7.21 30.08 -3.30
N PHE A 170 6.18 29.26 -3.04
CA PHE A 170 5.40 28.61 -4.09
C PHE A 170 4.58 29.62 -4.89
N ASN A 171 4.89 29.78 -6.19
CA ASN A 171 4.16 30.70 -7.07
C ASN A 171 2.85 30.08 -7.58
N VAL A 172 1.79 30.21 -6.77
CA VAL A 172 0.44 29.71 -7.08
C VAL A 172 -0.08 30.23 -8.42
N LYS A 173 0.17 31.50 -8.79
CA LYS A 173 -0.39 32.10 -10.02
C LYS A 173 0.15 31.40 -11.27
N THR A 174 1.47 31.28 -11.39
CA THR A 174 2.11 30.63 -12.55
C THR A 174 1.77 29.14 -12.60
N LYS A 175 1.76 28.46 -11.45
CA LYS A 175 1.43 27.03 -11.38
C LYS A 175 -0.04 26.75 -11.69
N LYS A 176 -0.96 27.63 -11.30
CA LYS A 176 -2.40 27.53 -11.64
C LYS A 176 -2.65 27.66 -13.14
N PHE A 177 -1.91 28.53 -13.84
CA PHE A 177 -1.98 28.60 -15.30
C PHE A 177 -1.52 27.28 -15.94
N LYS A 178 -0.37 26.75 -15.52
CA LYS A 178 0.13 25.44 -15.98
C LYS A 178 -0.89 24.32 -15.70
N ALA A 179 -1.48 24.30 -14.51
CA ALA A 179 -2.48 23.30 -14.13
C ALA A 179 -3.73 23.34 -15.02
N LYS A 180 -4.23 24.53 -15.35
CA LYS A 180 -5.36 24.69 -16.29
C LYS A 180 -4.99 24.18 -17.68
N LEU A 181 -3.78 24.46 -18.14
CA LEU A 181 -3.27 23.98 -19.42
C LEU A 181 -3.19 22.44 -19.45
N TYR A 182 -2.58 21.83 -18.43
CA TYR A 182 -2.54 20.36 -18.29
C TYR A 182 -3.93 19.74 -18.22
N LEU A 183 -4.85 20.31 -17.45
CA LEU A 183 -6.23 19.84 -17.37
C LEU A 183 -6.94 19.91 -18.73
N THR A 184 -6.66 20.95 -19.51
CA THR A 184 -7.23 21.12 -20.86
C THR A 184 -6.69 20.05 -21.80
N PHE A 185 -5.38 19.81 -21.79
CA PHE A 185 -4.78 18.71 -22.56
C PHE A 185 -5.29 17.35 -22.13
N ALA A 186 -5.41 17.09 -20.83
CA ALA A 186 -5.94 15.84 -20.32
C ALA A 186 -7.40 15.62 -20.74
N ARG A 187 -8.24 16.66 -20.70
CA ARG A 187 -9.63 16.59 -21.21
C ARG A 187 -9.67 16.25 -22.69
N PHE A 188 -8.79 16.84 -23.50
CA PHE A 188 -8.69 16.56 -24.92
C PHE A 188 -8.21 15.13 -25.18
N PHE A 189 -7.15 14.69 -24.50
CA PHE A 189 -6.66 13.31 -24.55
C PHE A 189 -7.78 12.31 -24.23
N PHE A 190 -8.49 12.50 -23.12
CA PHE A 190 -9.60 11.62 -22.74
C PHE A 190 -10.85 11.75 -23.61
N MET A 191 -10.97 12.81 -24.42
CA MET A 191 -12.02 12.92 -25.43
C MET A 191 -11.72 12.05 -26.65
N LEU A 192 -10.43 11.97 -27.03
CA LEU A 192 -9.95 11.14 -28.13
C LEU A 192 -9.77 9.67 -27.75
N GLN A 193 -9.53 9.39 -26.47
CA GLN A 193 -9.31 8.05 -25.98
C GLN A 193 -10.58 7.19 -26.13
N GLN A 194 -10.49 6.13 -26.92
CA GLN A 194 -11.54 5.13 -27.00
C GLN A 194 -11.67 4.40 -25.65
N LYS A 195 -12.92 4.27 -25.18
CA LYS A 195 -13.22 3.49 -23.98
C LYS A 195 -13.06 2.00 -24.29
N SER A 196 -12.03 1.38 -23.69
CA SER A 196 -11.88 -0.08 -23.71
C SER A 196 -12.97 -0.74 -22.87
N LYS A 197 -13.51 -1.85 -23.36
CA LYS A 197 -14.47 -2.69 -22.63
C LYS A 197 -13.79 -3.78 -21.79
N LYS A 198 -12.46 -3.92 -21.87
CA LYS A 198 -11.71 -4.90 -21.08
C LYS A 198 -11.84 -4.56 -19.58
N ARG A 199 -12.13 -5.56 -18.78
CA ARG A 199 -12.23 -5.53 -17.32
C ARG A 199 -11.69 -6.84 -16.78
N ASN A 200 -11.21 -6.83 -15.54
CA ASN A 200 -10.96 -8.07 -14.79
C ASN A 200 -12.31 -8.55 -14.23
N LEU A 201 -12.73 -9.75 -14.64
CA LEU A 201 -13.88 -10.48 -14.10
C LEU A 201 -13.45 -11.75 -13.35
N GLY A 202 -12.19 -12.14 -13.52
CA GLY A 202 -11.53 -13.23 -12.84
C GLY A 202 -11.40 -13.00 -11.35
N LYS A 203 -10.94 -14.03 -10.64
CA LYS A 203 -10.75 -13.97 -9.19
C LYS A 203 -9.40 -13.36 -8.86
N ASP A 204 -9.38 -12.45 -7.89
CA ASP A 204 -8.13 -11.99 -7.28
C ASP A 204 -7.50 -13.12 -6.48
N TYR A 205 -6.17 -13.18 -6.50
CA TYR A 205 -5.39 -14.16 -5.75
C TYR A 205 -4.18 -13.53 -5.08
N VAL A 206 -3.65 -14.27 -4.11
CA VAL A 206 -2.39 -13.98 -3.44
C VAL A 206 -1.47 -15.21 -3.52
N LEU A 207 -0.19 -14.93 -3.71
CA LEU A 207 0.92 -15.86 -3.52
C LEU A 207 1.78 -15.32 -2.37
N HIS A 208 1.80 -16.04 -1.26
CA HIS A 208 2.62 -15.73 -0.10
C HIS A 208 3.87 -16.59 -0.09
N GLN A 209 5.01 -16.01 0.27
CA GLN A 209 6.23 -16.75 0.57
C GLN A 209 7.08 -15.99 1.58
N LYS A 210 7.36 -16.64 2.70
CA LYS A 210 8.31 -16.16 3.69
C LYS A 210 9.66 -16.85 3.49
N LEU A 211 10.73 -16.06 3.39
CA LEU A 211 12.09 -16.60 3.36
C LEU A 211 12.61 -16.84 4.77
N ASP A 212 13.42 -17.88 4.92
CA ASP A 212 14.15 -18.10 6.17
C ASP A 212 15.25 -17.05 6.38
N LYS A 213 15.83 -17.05 7.58
CA LYS A 213 16.87 -16.10 7.98
C LYS A 213 18.15 -16.26 7.15
N ALA A 214 18.50 -17.49 6.77
CA ALA A 214 19.71 -17.79 6.02
C ALA A 214 19.63 -17.23 4.59
N THR A 215 18.55 -17.54 3.89
CA THR A 215 18.27 -17.05 2.53
C THR A 215 18.14 -15.53 2.51
N THR A 216 17.42 -14.96 3.49
CA THR A 216 17.31 -13.49 3.62
C THR A 216 18.70 -12.87 3.83
N SER A 217 19.52 -13.43 4.70
CA SER A 217 20.88 -12.95 4.96
C SER A 217 21.74 -13.02 3.69
N GLN A 218 21.72 -14.14 2.97
CA GLN A 218 22.42 -14.33 1.70
C GLN A 218 22.05 -13.23 0.69
N ILE A 219 20.76 -12.93 0.52
CA ILE A 219 20.30 -11.86 -0.39
C ILE A 219 20.84 -10.50 0.07
N THR A 220 20.72 -10.19 1.36
CA THR A 220 21.17 -8.88 1.88
C THR A 220 22.70 -8.69 1.83
N GLU A 221 23.47 -9.76 2.08
CA GLU A 221 24.93 -9.76 1.99
C GLU A 221 25.39 -9.62 0.54
N ARG A 222 24.74 -10.32 -0.40
CA ARG A 222 25.00 -10.17 -1.84
C ARG A 222 24.75 -8.74 -2.30
N CYS A 223 23.66 -8.13 -1.84
CA CYS A 223 23.37 -6.72 -2.13
C CYS A 223 24.48 -5.80 -1.60
N LYS A 224 24.87 -5.99 -0.34
CA LYS A 224 25.93 -5.22 0.32
C LYS A 224 27.28 -5.35 -0.40
N ALA A 225 27.69 -6.58 -0.73
CA ALA A 225 28.94 -6.86 -1.42
C ALA A 225 29.02 -6.21 -2.81
N ASN A 226 27.88 -6.04 -3.49
CA ASN A 226 27.82 -5.47 -4.83
C ASN A 226 27.40 -3.99 -4.87
N GLY A 227 27.22 -3.35 -3.70
CA GLY A 227 26.80 -1.95 -3.61
C GLY A 227 25.39 -1.66 -4.12
N VAL A 228 24.52 -2.66 -4.23
CA VAL A 228 23.11 -2.52 -4.66
C VAL A 228 22.15 -2.54 -3.45
N SER A 229 20.95 -1.99 -3.62
CA SER A 229 19.89 -2.10 -2.61
C SER A 229 19.07 -3.37 -2.85
N VAL A 230 18.47 -3.92 -1.79
CA VAL A 230 17.52 -5.04 -1.90
C VAL A 230 16.37 -4.70 -2.84
N HIS A 231 15.84 -3.47 -2.76
CA HIS A 231 14.80 -2.99 -3.67
C HIS A 231 15.22 -3.09 -5.14
N ALA A 232 16.42 -2.61 -5.47
CA ALA A 232 16.89 -2.62 -6.85
C ALA A 232 17.16 -4.05 -7.36
N LEU A 233 17.66 -4.94 -6.48
CA LEU A 233 17.81 -6.36 -6.81
C LEU A 233 16.44 -7.02 -7.07
N LEU A 234 15.44 -6.76 -6.21
CA LEU A 234 14.07 -7.23 -6.40
C LEU A 234 13.48 -6.76 -7.73
N CYS A 235 13.58 -5.47 -8.04
CA CYS A 235 13.15 -4.91 -9.32
C CYS A 235 13.80 -5.63 -10.50
N SER A 236 15.12 -5.81 -10.46
CA SER A 236 15.85 -6.49 -11.53
C SER A 236 15.43 -7.95 -11.68
N ALA A 237 15.34 -8.68 -10.57
CA ALA A 237 15.02 -10.11 -10.56
C ALA A 237 13.60 -10.36 -11.09
N PHE A 238 12.62 -9.57 -10.66
CA PHE A 238 11.25 -9.72 -11.12
C PHE A 238 11.11 -9.32 -12.60
N MET A 239 11.69 -8.20 -13.04
CA MET A 239 11.64 -7.84 -14.48
C MET A 239 12.28 -8.91 -15.36
N GLN A 240 13.40 -9.50 -14.94
CA GLN A 240 14.04 -10.59 -15.66
C GLN A 240 13.17 -11.87 -15.65
N ALA A 241 12.60 -12.25 -14.52
CA ALA A 241 11.69 -13.38 -14.43
C ALA A 241 10.44 -13.20 -15.31
N PHE A 242 9.88 -11.99 -15.37
CA PHE A 242 8.80 -11.63 -16.29
C PHE A 242 9.23 -11.80 -17.76
N GLN A 243 10.43 -11.35 -18.13
CA GLN A 243 10.97 -11.57 -19.48
C GLN A 243 11.14 -13.05 -19.83
N GLU A 244 11.59 -13.88 -18.87
CA GLU A 244 11.75 -15.31 -19.09
C GLU A 244 10.40 -16.05 -19.24
N VAL A 245 9.36 -15.63 -18.52
CA VAL A 245 8.05 -16.29 -18.55
C VAL A 245 7.15 -15.74 -19.66
N LYS A 246 7.10 -14.42 -19.84
CA LYS A 246 6.18 -13.74 -20.78
C LYS A 246 6.85 -13.39 -22.11
N GLY A 247 8.18 -13.53 -22.23
CA GLY A 247 8.91 -13.24 -23.45
C GLY A 247 8.66 -11.82 -23.96
N LYS A 248 8.17 -11.72 -25.20
CA LYS A 248 7.86 -10.43 -25.87
C LYS A 248 6.74 -9.63 -25.19
N ASP A 249 5.92 -10.26 -24.35
CA ASP A 249 4.79 -9.59 -23.70
C ASP A 249 5.22 -8.84 -22.42
N ALA A 250 6.38 -9.18 -21.84
CA ALA A 250 7.00 -8.46 -20.73
C ALA A 250 7.35 -7.02 -21.13
N LYS A 251 7.15 -6.08 -20.20
CA LYS A 251 7.43 -4.65 -20.38
C LYS A 251 8.85 -4.28 -19.98
N GLY A 252 9.52 -5.09 -19.16
CA GLY A 252 10.82 -4.78 -18.56
C GLY A 252 10.75 -3.53 -17.69
N LYS A 253 9.62 -3.32 -17.01
CA LYS A 253 9.31 -2.10 -16.25
C LYS A 253 8.60 -2.41 -14.96
N VAL A 254 8.95 -1.69 -13.90
CA VAL A 254 8.24 -1.73 -12.61
C VAL A 254 7.87 -0.31 -12.19
N ILE A 255 6.76 -0.20 -11.48
CA ILE A 255 6.39 1.03 -10.77
C ILE A 255 6.75 0.83 -9.31
N SER A 256 7.50 1.76 -8.72
CA SER A 256 7.85 1.73 -7.31
C SER A 256 7.25 2.93 -6.58
N PRO A 257 6.34 2.73 -5.61
CA PRO A 257 5.92 3.80 -4.72
C PRO A 257 7.07 4.21 -3.79
N VAL A 258 7.11 5.48 -3.43
CA VAL A 258 8.08 6.08 -2.49
C VAL A 258 7.30 6.71 -1.35
N ASP A 259 7.78 6.58 -0.11
CA ASP A 259 7.14 7.22 1.04
C ASP A 259 7.14 8.76 0.86
N VAL A 260 5.95 9.36 0.90
CA VAL A 260 5.79 10.81 0.77
C VAL A 260 6.54 11.58 1.87
N ARG A 261 6.73 10.97 3.04
CA ARG A 261 7.39 11.59 4.20
C ARG A 261 8.84 11.95 3.92
N HIS A 262 9.47 11.33 2.91
CA HIS A 262 10.78 11.74 2.41
C HIS A 262 10.78 13.17 1.82
N PHE A 263 9.64 13.63 1.30
CA PHE A 263 9.50 14.92 0.62
C PHE A 263 8.72 15.95 1.47
N ILE A 264 7.87 15.47 2.37
CA ILE A 264 6.98 16.28 3.22
C ILE A 264 7.13 15.83 4.69
N PRO A 265 8.24 16.19 5.37
CA PRO A 265 8.51 15.79 6.76
C PRO A 265 7.50 16.32 7.79
N GLU A 266 6.65 17.28 7.41
CA GLU A 266 5.50 17.74 8.21
C GLU A 266 4.46 16.61 8.42
N ILE A 267 4.42 15.66 7.48
CA ILE A 267 3.70 14.40 7.66
C ILE A 267 4.63 13.49 8.46
N LYS A 268 4.36 13.35 9.76
CA LYS A 268 5.19 12.53 10.66
C LYS A 268 4.96 11.04 10.39
N GLU A 269 5.86 10.21 10.91
CA GLU A 269 5.78 8.74 10.78
C GLU A 269 4.47 8.17 11.34
N ASP A 270 3.94 8.75 12.42
CA ASP A 270 2.70 8.31 13.07
C ASP A 270 1.43 9.00 12.55
N HIS A 271 1.53 9.80 11.48
CA HIS A 271 0.36 10.37 10.81
C HIS A 271 -0.20 9.40 9.78
N LEU A 272 -1.51 9.16 9.79
CA LEU A 272 -2.21 8.45 8.71
C LEU A 272 -2.23 9.32 7.45
N PHE A 273 -1.84 8.73 6.32
CA PHE A 273 -1.84 9.39 5.03
C PHE A 273 -2.07 8.38 3.89
N ALA A 274 -2.60 8.84 2.77
CA ALA A 274 -2.97 7.99 1.61
C ALA A 274 -2.35 8.53 0.31
N PHE A 275 -1.02 8.67 0.32
CA PHE A 275 -0.28 9.07 -0.87
C PHE A 275 1.15 8.54 -0.85
N ALA A 276 1.51 7.85 -1.92
CA ALA A 276 2.89 7.48 -2.22
C ALA A 276 3.17 7.87 -3.67
N PRO A 277 3.99 8.90 -3.94
CA PRO A 277 4.39 9.20 -5.31
C PRO A 277 5.15 8.01 -5.90
N THR A 278 5.02 7.80 -7.21
CA THR A 278 5.58 6.64 -7.88
C THR A 278 6.74 6.98 -8.81
N VAL A 279 7.64 6.03 -8.96
CA VAL A 279 8.81 6.09 -9.85
C VAL A 279 8.74 4.90 -10.81
N ASP A 280 8.76 5.18 -12.11
CA ASP A 280 8.90 4.14 -13.13
C ASP A 280 10.37 3.74 -13.27
N LEU A 281 10.68 2.45 -13.15
CA LEU A 281 12.03 1.89 -13.31
C LEU A 281 12.01 0.86 -14.44
N ALA A 282 13.10 0.76 -15.20
CA ALA A 282 13.16 -0.12 -16.37
C ALA A 282 14.51 -0.80 -16.49
N ILE A 283 14.51 -2.01 -17.05
CA ILE A 283 15.74 -2.67 -17.54
C ILE A 283 15.89 -2.47 -19.05
N LYS A 284 17.14 -2.43 -19.51
CA LYS A 284 17.43 -2.37 -20.95
C LYS A 284 16.95 -3.65 -21.62
N LYS A 285 16.31 -3.52 -22.78
CA LYS A 285 15.79 -4.65 -23.55
C LYS A 285 16.93 -5.61 -23.90
N GLY A 286 16.76 -6.90 -23.58
CA GLY A 286 17.75 -7.94 -23.84
C GLY A 286 18.91 -8.02 -22.83
N SER A 287 18.90 -7.20 -21.77
CA SER A 287 19.88 -7.32 -20.68
C SER A 287 19.49 -8.46 -19.73
N SER A 288 20.36 -9.45 -19.56
CA SER A 288 20.23 -10.56 -18.60
C SER A 288 21.17 -10.44 -17.40
N ASP A 289 21.93 -9.34 -17.30
CA ASP A 289 22.87 -9.12 -16.20
C ASP A 289 22.13 -8.53 -14.99
N LEU A 290 21.72 -9.42 -14.09
CA LEU A 290 20.94 -9.10 -12.90
C LEU A 290 21.60 -8.00 -12.04
N LEU A 291 22.90 -8.11 -11.76
CA LEU A 291 23.57 -7.20 -10.83
C LEU A 291 23.84 -5.84 -11.45
N ASN A 292 24.23 -5.78 -12.73
CA ASN A 292 24.42 -4.51 -13.41
C ASN A 292 23.08 -3.79 -13.65
N ASN A 293 22.01 -4.53 -13.94
CA ASN A 293 20.66 -3.99 -13.98
C ASN A 293 20.25 -3.43 -12.61
N ALA A 294 20.49 -4.15 -11.51
CA ALA A 294 20.21 -3.67 -10.16
C ALA A 294 21.01 -2.40 -9.80
N LYS A 295 22.28 -2.28 -10.21
CA LYS A 295 23.07 -1.05 -10.02
C LYS A 295 22.43 0.14 -10.76
N GLN A 296 22.10 -0.04 -12.04
CA GLN A 296 21.45 1.00 -12.84
C GLN A 296 20.08 1.40 -12.27
N ILE A 297 19.28 0.43 -11.82
CA ILE A 297 17.98 0.69 -11.18
C ILE A 297 18.17 1.51 -9.91
N LYS A 298 19.16 1.20 -9.07
CA LYS A 298 19.45 1.97 -7.85
C LYS A 298 19.81 3.42 -8.18
N GLU A 299 20.69 3.64 -9.16
CA GLU A 299 21.09 4.98 -9.60
C GLU A 299 19.90 5.78 -10.14
N ASP A 300 19.09 5.18 -11.01
CA ASP A 300 17.90 5.80 -11.60
C ASP A 300 16.85 6.13 -10.52
N LEU A 301 16.62 5.24 -9.55
CA LEU A 301 15.71 5.46 -8.44
C LEU A 301 16.14 6.67 -7.59
N VAL A 302 17.42 6.72 -7.17
CA VAL A 302 17.96 7.83 -6.38
C VAL A 302 17.86 9.14 -7.16
N GLN A 303 18.18 9.13 -8.46
CA GLN A 303 18.10 10.31 -9.30
C GLN A 303 16.65 10.82 -9.45
N LYS A 304 15.69 9.92 -9.65
CA LYS A 304 14.27 10.28 -9.81
C LYS A 304 13.65 10.77 -8.51
N ILE A 305 13.99 10.16 -7.37
CA ILE A 305 13.60 10.65 -6.04
C ILE A 305 14.17 12.06 -5.82
N GLY A 306 15.47 12.28 -6.08
CA GLY A 306 16.11 13.59 -5.87
C GLY A 306 15.56 14.72 -6.77
N LYS A 307 14.86 14.40 -7.85
CA LYS A 307 14.20 15.36 -8.76
C LYS A 307 12.70 15.50 -8.53
N MET A 308 12.13 14.76 -7.58
CA MET A 308 10.69 14.67 -7.39
C MET A 308 10.17 15.85 -6.57
N GLU A 309 9.31 16.65 -7.20
CA GLU A 309 8.61 17.77 -6.56
C GLU A 309 7.27 17.29 -5.97
N ALA A 310 7.30 16.44 -4.93
CA ALA A 310 6.10 15.77 -4.41
C ALA A 310 5.01 16.74 -3.90
N ARG A 311 5.41 17.87 -3.31
CA ARG A 311 4.48 18.94 -2.86
C ARG A 311 3.72 19.55 -4.04
N GLU A 312 4.43 19.85 -5.12
CA GLU A 312 3.82 20.35 -6.36
C GLU A 312 2.93 19.29 -7.02
N LEU A 313 3.37 18.02 -7.02
CA LEU A 313 2.59 16.90 -7.56
C LEU A 313 1.25 16.76 -6.82
N LEU A 314 1.27 16.82 -5.49
CA LEU A 314 0.07 16.74 -4.66
C LEU A 314 -0.87 17.93 -4.95
N TRP A 315 -0.33 19.15 -4.97
CA TRP A 315 -1.08 20.36 -5.28
C TRP A 315 -1.66 20.37 -6.71
N MET A 316 -0.89 19.89 -7.69
CA MET A 316 -1.32 19.77 -9.07
C MET A 316 -2.47 18.77 -9.19
N GLY A 317 -2.42 17.67 -8.43
CA GLY A 317 -3.50 16.68 -8.34
C GLY A 317 -4.84 17.33 -7.95
N GLU A 318 -4.83 18.29 -7.03
CA GLU A 318 -6.04 19.02 -6.63
C GLU A 318 -6.67 19.88 -7.73
N GLN A 319 -5.98 20.08 -8.84
CA GLN A 319 -6.54 20.75 -10.03
C GLN A 319 -7.18 19.76 -11.02
N MET A 320 -7.02 18.45 -10.79
CA MET A 320 -7.38 17.37 -11.72
C MET A 320 -8.63 16.59 -11.32
N HIS A 321 -9.38 17.00 -10.29
CA HIS A 321 -10.65 16.35 -9.92
C HIS A 321 -11.64 16.12 -11.08
N PRO A 322 -11.79 17.03 -12.07
CA PRO A 322 -12.73 16.84 -13.18
C PRO A 322 -12.43 15.65 -14.10
N ILE A 323 -11.24 15.05 -14.01
CA ILE A 323 -10.82 13.93 -14.87
C ILE A 323 -10.57 12.62 -14.10
N VAL A 324 -10.69 12.62 -12.78
CA VAL A 324 -10.41 11.43 -11.93
C VAL A 324 -11.22 10.21 -12.37
N ASP A 325 -12.51 10.35 -12.64
CA ASP A 325 -13.36 9.22 -13.04
C ASP A 325 -12.90 8.62 -14.38
N ARG A 326 -12.34 9.46 -15.27
CA ARG A 326 -11.72 8.99 -16.52
C ARG A 326 -10.37 8.30 -16.26
N MET A 327 -9.57 8.80 -15.32
CA MET A 327 -8.32 8.14 -14.89
C MET A 327 -8.61 6.77 -14.28
N ILE A 328 -9.60 6.66 -13.38
CA ILE A 328 -10.07 5.39 -12.80
C ILE A 328 -10.56 4.45 -13.92
N SER A 329 -11.40 4.94 -14.83
CA SER A 329 -11.87 4.12 -15.96
C SER A 329 -10.71 3.60 -16.82
N MET A 330 -9.67 4.40 -17.03
CA MET A 330 -8.48 4.01 -17.75
C MET A 330 -7.68 2.94 -16.98
N LEU A 331 -7.44 3.12 -15.67
CA LEU A 331 -6.77 2.11 -14.83
C LEU A 331 -7.53 0.78 -14.81
N LYS A 332 -8.86 0.82 -14.71
CA LYS A 332 -9.75 -0.36 -14.77
C LYS A 332 -9.81 -1.03 -16.16
N SER A 333 -9.10 -0.54 -17.20
CA SER A 333 -9.24 -1.03 -18.59
C SER A 333 -7.96 -1.06 -19.44
N SER A 334 -6.86 -0.50 -18.93
CA SER A 334 -5.57 -0.42 -19.60
C SER A 334 -4.63 -1.51 -19.09
N ASN A 335 -3.90 -2.15 -19.99
CA ASN A 335 -2.88 -3.16 -19.63
C ASN A 335 -1.71 -2.57 -18.82
N GLY A 336 -1.65 -1.24 -18.68
CA GLY A 336 -0.54 -0.56 -18.03
C GLY A 336 0.74 -0.57 -18.89
N GLY A 337 1.73 0.17 -18.42
CA GLY A 337 3.05 0.28 -19.06
C GLY A 337 4.15 -0.52 -18.35
N HIS A 338 3.80 -1.36 -17.38
CA HIS A 338 4.73 -2.04 -16.48
C HIS A 338 4.32 -3.51 -16.27
N ASP A 339 5.25 -4.31 -15.77
CA ASP A 339 5.04 -5.72 -15.44
C ASP A 339 4.41 -5.89 -14.05
N VAL A 340 4.92 -5.16 -13.06
CA VAL A 340 4.46 -5.23 -11.68
C VAL A 340 4.68 -3.90 -10.96
N THR A 341 3.73 -3.52 -10.10
CA THR A 341 3.95 -2.48 -9.09
C THR A 341 4.64 -3.11 -7.90
N LEU A 342 5.87 -2.67 -7.59
CA LEU A 342 6.73 -3.26 -6.56
C LEU A 342 6.89 -2.29 -5.39
N SER A 343 6.25 -2.62 -4.27
CA SER A 343 6.37 -1.93 -2.99
C SER A 343 7.30 -2.70 -2.05
N ASN A 344 8.35 -2.03 -1.56
CA ASN A 344 9.25 -2.58 -0.56
C ASN A 344 9.22 -1.68 0.67
N MET A 345 8.67 -2.21 1.76
CA MET A 345 8.57 -1.52 3.04
C MET A 345 9.87 -1.56 3.84
N GLY A 346 10.89 -2.27 3.33
CA GLY A 346 12.17 -2.41 3.99
C GLY A 346 12.04 -3.19 5.30
N ARG A 347 12.82 -2.79 6.30
CA ARG A 347 12.80 -3.42 7.63
C ARG A 347 11.70 -2.80 8.47
N ILE A 348 10.78 -3.63 8.96
CA ILE A 348 9.71 -3.20 9.86
C ILE A 348 10.27 -3.13 11.28
N ASN A 349 10.28 -1.92 11.86
CA ASN A 349 10.82 -1.65 13.19
C ASN A 349 9.72 -1.74 14.26
N ILE A 350 9.16 -2.93 14.43
CA ILE A 350 8.23 -3.27 15.52
C ILE A 350 8.99 -4.21 16.48
N PRO A 351 8.94 -3.99 17.81
CA PRO A 351 9.55 -4.91 18.77
C PRO A 351 9.03 -6.34 18.61
N ASN A 352 9.90 -7.33 18.85
CA ASN A 352 9.50 -8.74 18.86
C ASN A 352 8.88 -9.11 20.21
N ASP A 353 9.50 -8.68 21.30
CA ASP A 353 9.14 -9.11 22.65
C ASP A 353 8.38 -8.00 23.38
N TYR A 354 7.25 -8.38 23.96
CA TYR A 354 6.41 -7.58 24.84
C TYR A 354 6.34 -8.28 26.21
N LYS A 355 5.77 -7.64 27.23
CA LYS A 355 5.71 -8.24 28.58
C LYS A 355 4.89 -9.54 28.59
N ASN A 356 3.80 -9.58 27.82
CA ASN A 356 2.82 -10.67 27.87
C ASN A 356 2.79 -11.57 26.64
N PHE A 357 3.42 -11.17 25.53
CA PHE A 357 3.41 -11.92 24.27
C PHE A 357 4.65 -11.60 23.43
N SER A 358 4.83 -12.33 22.34
CA SER A 358 5.86 -12.07 21.34
C SER A 358 5.26 -12.02 19.94
N VAL A 359 5.78 -11.16 19.08
CA VAL A 359 5.40 -11.07 17.68
C VAL A 359 6.33 -11.96 16.87
N GLU A 360 5.79 -13.05 16.34
CA GLU A 360 6.55 -14.00 15.53
C GLU A 360 6.83 -13.45 14.14
N THR A 361 5.83 -12.79 13.55
CA THR A 361 5.95 -12.19 12.22
C THR A 361 5.03 -11.00 12.02
N ILE A 362 5.50 -10.03 11.27
CA ILE A 362 4.68 -9.07 10.54
C ILE A 362 4.64 -9.53 9.08
N PHE A 363 3.44 -9.76 8.55
CA PHE A 363 3.26 -10.13 7.15
C PHE A 363 3.30 -8.89 6.26
N SER A 364 3.80 -9.04 5.04
CA SER A 364 3.66 -7.98 4.03
C SER A 364 2.17 -7.73 3.76
N PRO A 365 1.73 -6.46 3.61
CA PRO A 365 0.33 -6.16 3.44
C PRO A 365 -0.25 -6.75 2.16
N THR A 366 -1.54 -7.08 2.21
CA THR A 366 -2.29 -7.62 1.08
C THR A 366 -3.36 -6.63 0.61
N VAL A 367 -3.68 -6.65 -0.68
CA VAL A 367 -4.69 -5.77 -1.30
C VAL A 367 -5.17 -6.35 -2.62
N ALA A 368 -6.46 -6.24 -2.93
CA ALA A 368 -6.99 -6.52 -4.26
C ALA A 368 -7.29 -5.20 -4.99
N PHE A 369 -6.45 -4.84 -5.95
CA PHE A 369 -6.67 -3.63 -6.74
C PHE A 369 -7.66 -3.88 -7.88
N PRO A 370 -8.61 -2.98 -8.14
CA PRO A 370 -9.61 -3.12 -9.21
C PRO A 370 -9.07 -2.73 -10.60
N TRP A 371 -7.76 -2.52 -10.73
CA TRP A 371 -7.10 -2.15 -11.99
C TRP A 371 -7.05 -3.35 -12.91
N LEU A 372 -7.04 -3.11 -14.24
CA LEU A 372 -6.87 -4.21 -15.19
C LEU A 372 -5.49 -4.86 -15.00
N ASN A 373 -4.43 -4.04 -14.93
CA ASN A 373 -3.13 -4.51 -14.44
C ASN A 373 -3.10 -4.42 -12.91
N SER A 374 -3.44 -5.52 -12.25
CA SER A 374 -3.47 -5.66 -10.79
C SER A 374 -2.18 -6.24 -10.21
N ASN A 375 -1.17 -6.52 -11.04
CA ASN A 375 0.09 -7.12 -10.61
C ASN A 375 0.77 -6.24 -9.55
N THR A 376 0.79 -6.72 -8.32
CA THR A 376 1.36 -6.03 -7.17
C THR A 376 2.26 -6.97 -6.39
N LEU A 377 3.50 -6.56 -6.18
CA LEU A 377 4.44 -7.24 -5.30
C LEU A 377 4.70 -6.35 -4.09
N VAL A 378 4.40 -6.87 -2.91
CA VAL A 378 4.71 -6.23 -1.63
C VAL A 378 5.76 -7.07 -0.91
N THR A 379 6.82 -6.39 -0.47
CA THR A 379 7.90 -7.01 0.31
C THR A 379 8.16 -6.22 1.58
N SER A 380 8.48 -6.94 2.64
CA SER A 380 8.91 -6.39 3.92
C SER A 380 9.90 -7.36 4.56
N THR A 381 10.69 -6.87 5.51
CA THR A 381 11.61 -7.69 6.30
C THR A 381 11.31 -7.49 7.76
N TYR A 382 11.02 -8.57 8.47
CA TYR A 382 10.78 -8.57 9.90
C TYR A 382 11.53 -9.73 10.55
N ASN A 383 12.17 -9.48 11.69
CA ASN A 383 12.96 -10.49 12.42
C ASN A 383 13.96 -11.25 11.50
N HIS A 384 14.68 -10.52 10.64
CA HIS A 384 15.63 -11.05 9.66
C HIS A 384 15.04 -12.01 8.61
N GLN A 385 13.72 -12.02 8.44
CA GLN A 385 13.04 -12.83 7.44
C GLN A 385 12.29 -11.92 6.46
N MET A 386 12.57 -12.06 5.18
CA MET A 386 11.88 -11.34 4.12
C MET A 386 10.56 -12.04 3.79
N ASP A 387 9.49 -11.27 3.67
CA ASP A 387 8.14 -11.74 3.38
C ASP A 387 7.68 -11.20 2.02
N PHE A 388 7.18 -12.08 1.15
CA PHE A 388 6.74 -11.77 -0.20
C PHE A 388 5.24 -12.01 -0.33
N ILE A 389 4.54 -11.01 -0.84
CA ILE A 389 3.14 -11.09 -1.23
C ILE A 389 3.03 -10.65 -2.69
N PHE A 390 2.69 -11.56 -3.59
CA PHE A 390 2.37 -11.27 -4.98
C PHE A 390 0.87 -11.42 -5.19
N LEU A 391 0.21 -10.32 -5.53
CA LEU A 391 -1.22 -10.21 -5.78
C LEU A 391 -1.47 -9.93 -7.27
N SER A 392 -2.51 -10.54 -7.83
CA SER A 392 -3.03 -10.21 -9.15
C SER A 392 -4.43 -10.81 -9.34
N ASN A 393 -4.93 -10.78 -10.58
CA ASN A 393 -6.21 -11.31 -11.00
C ASN A 393 -6.02 -12.36 -12.10
N GLU A 394 -6.76 -13.46 -12.05
CA GLU A 394 -6.64 -14.58 -13.01
C GLU A 394 -6.82 -14.16 -14.48
N ASP A 395 -7.63 -13.13 -14.77
CA ASP A 395 -7.86 -12.66 -16.15
C ASP A 395 -6.67 -11.88 -16.72
N PHE A 396 -5.84 -11.29 -15.85
CA PHE A 396 -4.70 -10.47 -16.24
C PHE A 396 -3.39 -11.25 -16.26
N LEU A 397 -3.10 -11.95 -15.15
CA LEU A 397 -1.94 -12.82 -15.00
C LEU A 397 -2.39 -14.10 -14.31
N PRO A 398 -2.48 -15.24 -15.01
CA PRO A 398 -2.87 -16.50 -14.40
C PRO A 398 -1.99 -16.86 -13.19
N LYS A 399 -2.59 -17.37 -12.11
CA LYS A 399 -1.87 -17.65 -10.86
C LYS A 399 -0.67 -18.58 -11.03
N ALA A 400 -0.77 -19.56 -11.94
CA ALA A 400 0.32 -20.47 -12.26
C ALA A 400 1.52 -19.75 -12.92
N GLU A 401 1.27 -18.78 -13.80
CA GLU A 401 2.33 -17.97 -14.40
C GLU A 401 2.98 -17.06 -13.35
N ALA A 402 2.20 -16.42 -12.49
CA ALA A 402 2.72 -15.60 -11.39
C ALA A 402 3.58 -16.42 -10.41
N ALA A 403 3.17 -17.67 -10.10
CA ALA A 403 3.95 -18.58 -9.27
C ALA A 403 5.32 -18.88 -9.91
N THR A 404 5.33 -19.17 -11.21
CA THR A 404 6.57 -19.40 -11.98
C THR A 404 7.47 -18.17 -11.97
N ILE A 405 6.91 -16.97 -12.15
CA ILE A 405 7.65 -15.70 -12.09
C ILE A 405 8.27 -15.50 -10.71
N LYS A 406 7.49 -15.70 -9.63
CA LYS A 406 7.97 -15.57 -8.25
C LYS A 406 9.13 -16.53 -7.98
N GLU A 407 8.97 -17.81 -8.34
CA GLU A 407 10.01 -18.83 -8.13
C GLU A 407 11.30 -18.50 -8.87
N LYS A 408 11.20 -18.08 -10.14
CA LYS A 408 12.35 -17.63 -10.93
C LYS A 408 13.02 -16.40 -10.33
N ALA A 409 12.24 -15.40 -9.91
CA ALA A 409 12.79 -14.19 -9.31
C ALA A 409 13.55 -14.51 -8.01
N ILE A 410 13.01 -15.37 -7.16
CA ILE A 410 13.68 -15.82 -5.93
C ILE A 410 14.96 -16.59 -6.27
N ALA A 411 14.91 -17.52 -7.22
CA ALA A 411 16.08 -18.26 -7.67
C ALA A 411 17.18 -17.34 -8.20
N LEU A 412 16.85 -16.31 -9.00
CA LEU A 412 17.80 -15.31 -9.49
C LEU A 412 18.51 -14.56 -8.35
N MET A 413 17.79 -14.26 -7.26
CA MET A 413 18.36 -13.54 -6.12
C MET A 413 19.29 -14.41 -5.26
N THR A 414 19.03 -15.72 -5.18
CA THR A 414 19.74 -16.67 -4.29
C THR A 414 20.83 -17.48 -5.00
N THR A 415 20.80 -17.59 -6.33
CA THR A 415 21.90 -18.20 -7.11
C THR A 415 23.12 -17.29 -7.11
N SER A 416 24.30 -17.87 -6.90
CA SER A 416 25.59 -17.16 -6.73
C SER A 416 25.97 -16.35 -7.97
#